data_AF-A0A644SR83-F1
#
_entry.id   AF-A0A644SR83-F1
#
_cell.length_a   1.000
_cell.length_b   1.000
_cell.length_c   1.000
_cell.angle_alpha   90.00
_cell.angle_beta   90.00
_cell.angle_gamma   90.00
#
_symmetry.space_group_name_H-M   'P 1'
#
loop_
_entity.id
_entity.type
_entity.pdbx_description
1 polymer ?
#
loop_
_entity_poly.entity_id
_entity_poly.type
_entity_poly.pdbx_seq_one_letter_code
_entity_poly.pdbx_strand_id
1 'polypeptide(L)'
;MKKVYYHICSTDNAEKISQEGLVCDDEGHIFVFDNLSIADSLNNNQLGHPKFSIIQIDSKGIFTELVLDNVSEFTASSQYICKQNKIESNYLTIIDNRINNPFETALKDNIKINDVIVEGFNNKNFKEKLVYLKSQFQKQNPKFSDFINKKISDLKK
;
A
#
# COMPACT_ATOMS: atom_id res chain seq x y z
N MET A 1 -20.30 3.97 -13.54
CA MET A 1 -19.00 4.39 -12.99
C MET A 1 -17.90 3.68 -13.75
N LYS A 2 -16.80 4.37 -14.06
CA LYS A 2 -15.61 3.76 -14.69
C LYS A 2 -14.88 2.92 -13.64
N LYS A 3 -14.71 1.61 -13.87
CA LYS A 3 -13.96 0.74 -12.97
C LYS A 3 -12.46 0.95 -13.21
N VAL A 4 -11.68 1.08 -12.15
CA VAL A 4 -10.22 1.26 -12.19
C VAL A 4 -9.57 0.22 -11.30
N TYR A 5 -8.35 -0.16 -11.66
CA TYR A 5 -7.46 -0.99 -10.85
C TYR A 5 -6.13 -0.28 -10.70
N TYR A 6 -5.25 -0.85 -9.88
CA TYR A 6 -3.96 -0.29 -9.56
C TYR A 6 -2.88 -1.34 -9.63
N HIS A 7 -1.66 -0.93 -9.96
CA HIS A 7 -0.46 -1.74 -9.94
C HIS A 7 0.66 -0.97 -9.22
N ILE A 8 1.52 -1.68 -8.50
CA ILE A 8 2.70 -1.11 -7.84
C ILE A 8 3.95 -1.59 -8.57
N CYS A 9 4.85 -0.65 -8.85
CA CYS A 9 6.18 -0.95 -9.38
C CYS A 9 7.23 -0.06 -8.69
N SER A 10 8.51 -0.36 -8.91
CA SER A 10 9.57 0.57 -8.53
C SER A 10 9.44 1.89 -9.31
N THR A 11 9.84 3.00 -8.71
CA THR A 11 9.86 4.30 -9.40
C THR A 11 10.71 4.29 -10.67
N ASP A 12 11.73 3.45 -10.70
CA ASP A 12 12.69 3.34 -11.80
C ASP A 12 12.04 2.71 -13.05
N ASN A 13 11.00 1.90 -12.87
CA ASN A 13 10.26 1.25 -13.95
C ASN A 13 9.00 2.01 -14.38
N ALA A 14 8.52 2.94 -13.55
CA ALA A 14 7.22 3.57 -13.74
C ALA A 14 7.12 4.33 -15.06
N GLU A 15 8.16 5.10 -15.42
CA GLU A 15 8.19 5.85 -16.68
C GLU A 15 8.13 4.91 -17.88
N LYS A 16 8.95 3.85 -17.89
CA LYS A 16 8.97 2.85 -18.95
C LYS A 16 7.60 2.19 -19.10
N ILE A 17 6.97 1.75 -18.00
CA ILE A 17 5.63 1.15 -18.02
C ILE A 17 4.60 2.15 -18.59
N SER A 18 4.69 3.42 -18.22
CA SER A 18 3.76 4.45 -18.72
C SER A 18 3.89 4.73 -20.22
N GLN A 19 5.06 4.47 -20.80
CA GLN A 19 5.32 4.71 -22.22
C GLN A 19 5.06 3.44 -23.05
N GLU A 20 5.57 2.30 -22.59
CA GLU A 20 5.60 1.06 -23.35
C GLU A 20 4.44 0.11 -23.02
N GLY A 21 3.80 0.27 -21.87
CA GLY A 21 2.76 -0.63 -21.34
C GLY A 21 3.27 -1.52 -20.21
N LEU A 22 2.33 -2.17 -19.51
CA LEU A 22 2.61 -3.08 -18.40
C LEU A 22 2.61 -4.51 -18.94
N VAL A 23 3.77 -5.15 -18.94
CA VAL A 23 3.95 -6.54 -19.40
C VAL A 23 3.78 -7.49 -18.22
N CYS A 24 3.25 -8.68 -18.48
CA CYS A 24 3.16 -9.74 -17.48
C CYS A 24 4.54 -10.21 -16.99
N ASP A 25 4.52 -10.95 -15.89
CA ASP A 25 5.67 -11.74 -15.46
C ASP A 25 5.89 -12.99 -16.35
N ASP A 26 6.87 -13.81 -15.97
CA ASP A 26 7.23 -15.05 -16.68
C ASP A 26 6.11 -16.11 -16.66
N GLU A 27 5.11 -15.97 -15.79
CA GLU A 27 3.96 -16.87 -15.68
C GLU A 27 2.73 -16.35 -16.45
N GLY A 28 2.83 -15.18 -17.09
CA GLY A 28 1.71 -14.57 -17.80
C GLY A 28 0.75 -13.81 -16.88
N HIS A 29 1.18 -13.44 -15.68
CA HIS A 29 0.40 -12.74 -14.67
C HIS A 29 0.69 -11.23 -14.65
N ILE A 30 -0.38 -10.44 -14.57
CA ILE A 30 -0.31 -9.03 -14.18
C ILE A 30 -1.08 -8.87 -12.87
N PHE A 31 -0.37 -8.56 -11.81
CA PHE A 31 -0.94 -8.34 -10.48
C PHE A 31 -1.53 -6.94 -10.37
N VAL A 32 -2.80 -6.86 -9.99
CA VAL A 32 -3.53 -5.61 -9.81
C VAL A 32 -4.33 -5.64 -8.51
N PHE A 33 -4.73 -4.46 -8.03
CA PHE A 33 -5.61 -4.33 -6.86
C PHE A 33 -6.66 -3.25 -7.06
N ASP A 34 -7.76 -3.30 -6.33
CA ASP A 34 -8.90 -2.38 -6.50
C ASP A 34 -9.03 -1.31 -5.42
N ASN A 35 -8.18 -1.34 -4.40
CA ASN A 35 -8.26 -0.46 -3.25
C ASN A 35 -6.94 0.28 -3.01
N LEU A 36 -6.91 1.58 -3.34
CA LEU A 36 -5.70 2.39 -3.17
C LEU A 36 -5.17 2.45 -1.73
N SER A 37 -6.05 2.28 -0.73
CA SER A 37 -5.66 2.35 0.68
C SER A 37 -4.73 1.23 1.15
N ILE A 38 -4.66 0.11 0.41
CA ILE A 38 -3.81 -1.04 0.76
C ILE A 38 -2.42 -0.98 0.13
N ALA A 39 -2.13 0.01 -0.72
CA ALA A 39 -0.90 0.05 -1.50
C ALA A 39 0.38 0.04 -0.64
N ASP A 40 0.41 0.78 0.46
CA ASP A 40 1.57 0.82 1.36
C ASP A 40 1.78 -0.56 2.03
N SER A 41 0.70 -1.24 2.43
CA SER A 41 0.77 -2.57 3.03
C SER A 41 1.23 -3.61 2.02
N LEU A 42 0.71 -3.58 0.79
CA LEU A 42 1.15 -4.46 -0.30
C LEU A 42 2.65 -4.29 -0.59
N ASN A 43 3.10 -3.05 -0.73
CA ASN A 43 4.52 -2.80 -0.98
C ASN A 43 5.38 -3.28 0.19
N ASN A 44 4.96 -3.09 1.44
CA ASN A 44 5.74 -3.54 2.60
C ASN A 44 5.80 -5.05 2.76
N ASN A 45 4.69 -5.74 2.52
CA ASN A 45 4.57 -7.17 2.81
C ASN A 45 5.06 -8.05 1.66
N GLN A 46 4.98 -7.58 0.41
CA GLN A 46 5.22 -8.42 -0.76
C GLN A 46 6.33 -7.91 -1.68
N LEU A 47 6.39 -6.60 -1.96
CA LEU A 47 7.26 -6.07 -3.03
C LEU A 47 8.60 -5.50 -2.54
N GLY A 48 8.60 -4.91 -1.33
CA GLY A 48 9.79 -4.39 -0.66
C GLY A 48 10.47 -3.19 -1.33
N HIS A 49 9.81 -2.46 -2.23
CA HIS A 49 10.45 -1.34 -2.90
C HIS A 49 10.69 -0.17 -1.92
N PRO A 50 11.92 0.41 -1.87
CA PRO A 50 12.19 1.60 -1.07
C PRO A 50 11.48 2.87 -1.59
N LYS A 51 11.26 2.93 -2.90
CA LYS A 51 10.47 3.94 -3.59
C LYS A 51 9.61 3.23 -4.63
N PHE A 52 8.33 3.55 -4.66
CA PHE A 52 7.40 2.89 -5.57
C PHE A 52 6.42 3.87 -6.18
N SER A 53 5.94 3.51 -7.36
CA SER A 53 4.91 4.24 -8.08
C SER A 53 3.63 3.43 -8.10
N ILE A 54 2.51 4.14 -8.06
CA ILE A 54 1.19 3.55 -8.25
C ILE A 54 0.70 3.92 -9.63
N ILE A 55 0.41 2.88 -10.42
CA ILE A 55 -0.12 3.00 -11.77
C ILE A 55 -1.59 2.66 -11.72
N GLN A 56 -2.44 3.64 -12.04
CA GLN A 56 -3.86 3.41 -12.27
C GLN A 56 -4.07 2.78 -13.64
N ILE A 57 -4.94 1.78 -13.68
CA ILE A 57 -5.29 1.00 -14.86
C ILE A 57 -6.76 1.22 -15.16
N ASP A 58 -7.07 1.72 -16.36
CA ASP A 58 -8.43 1.71 -16.88
C ASP A 58 -8.87 0.26 -17.16
N SER A 59 -9.99 -0.17 -16.57
CA SER A 59 -10.53 -1.54 -16.77
C SER A 59 -10.74 -1.92 -18.24
N LYS A 60 -10.87 -0.95 -19.16
CA LYS A 60 -10.94 -1.21 -20.59
C LYS A 60 -9.66 -1.82 -21.20
N GLY A 61 -8.53 -1.73 -20.51
CA GLY A 61 -7.27 -2.37 -20.88
C GLY A 61 -7.08 -3.78 -20.31
N ILE A 62 -8.09 -4.32 -19.63
CA ILE A 62 -8.08 -5.67 -19.08
C ILE A 62 -9.03 -6.52 -19.91
N PHE A 63 -8.47 -7.44 -20.71
CA PHE A 63 -9.23 -8.26 -21.65
C PHE A 63 -9.52 -9.67 -21.15
N THR A 64 -8.97 -10.03 -19.99
CA THR A 64 -9.15 -11.35 -19.38
C THR A 64 -9.88 -11.24 -18.06
N GLU A 65 -10.38 -12.38 -17.58
CA GLU A 65 -10.99 -12.45 -16.27
C GLU A 65 -9.97 -12.15 -15.17
N LEU A 66 -10.41 -11.41 -14.16
CA LEU A 66 -9.64 -11.19 -12.96
C LEU A 66 -9.91 -12.31 -11.97
N VAL A 67 -8.86 -13.04 -11.62
CA VAL A 67 -8.91 -14.09 -10.62
C VAL A 67 -8.41 -13.51 -9.31
N LEU A 68 -9.05 -13.81 -8.18
CA LEU A 68 -8.55 -13.39 -6.87
C LEU A 68 -7.16 -13.96 -6.61
N ASP A 69 -6.27 -13.12 -6.10
CA ASP A 69 -4.96 -13.55 -5.64
C ASP A 69 -5.10 -14.24 -4.28
N ASN A 70 -4.77 -15.52 -4.20
CA ASN A 70 -5.04 -16.36 -3.04
C ASN A 70 -3.92 -16.23 -1.99
N VAL A 71 -3.70 -15.01 -1.51
CA VAL A 71 -2.73 -14.71 -0.44
C VAL A 71 -3.40 -14.76 0.94
N SER A 72 -2.65 -15.11 1.98
CA SER A 72 -3.18 -15.27 3.35
C SER A 72 -3.25 -13.95 4.14
N GLU A 73 -3.30 -12.81 3.45
CA GLU A 73 -3.18 -11.48 4.04
C GLU A 73 -4.53 -10.77 4.15
N PHE A 74 -4.63 -9.81 5.07
CA PHE A 74 -5.85 -8.99 5.25
C PHE A 74 -6.27 -8.25 3.96
N THR A 75 -5.32 -8.03 3.05
CA THR A 75 -5.51 -7.32 1.78
C THR A 75 -5.90 -8.25 0.63
N ALA A 76 -6.02 -9.57 0.85
CA ALA A 76 -6.27 -10.57 -0.20
C ALA A 76 -7.53 -10.29 -1.02
N SER A 77 -8.61 -9.85 -0.38
CA SER A 77 -9.90 -9.58 -1.04
C SER A 77 -9.87 -8.43 -2.05
N SER A 78 -8.78 -7.65 -2.08
CA SER A 78 -8.59 -6.53 -2.98
C SER A 78 -7.50 -6.78 -4.01
N GLN A 79 -6.90 -7.98 -4.05
CA GLN A 79 -5.81 -8.34 -4.95
C GLN A 79 -6.30 -9.33 -6.02
N TYR A 80 -5.87 -9.10 -7.25
CA TYR A 80 -6.30 -9.87 -8.41
C TYR A 80 -5.13 -10.14 -9.35
N ILE A 81 -5.24 -11.25 -10.06
CA ILE A 81 -4.37 -11.64 -11.16
C ILE A 81 -5.14 -11.46 -12.46
N CYS A 82 -4.55 -10.71 -13.38
CA CYS A 82 -4.98 -10.61 -14.76
C CYS A 82 -4.08 -11.49 -15.63
N LYS A 83 -4.66 -12.49 -16.31
CA LYS A 83 -3.92 -13.44 -17.16
C LYS A 83 -3.81 -12.93 -18.59
N GLN A 84 -3.04 -11.87 -18.80
CA GLN A 84 -2.82 -11.28 -20.12
C GLN A 84 -1.37 -10.85 -20.29
N ASN A 85 -0.87 -10.93 -21.52
CA ASN A 85 0.55 -10.64 -21.78
C ASN A 85 0.92 -9.17 -21.53
N LYS A 86 -0.02 -8.25 -21.76
CA LYS A 86 0.26 -6.81 -21.72
C LYS A 86 -1.00 -5.97 -21.51
N ILE A 87 -0.85 -4.86 -20.79
CA ILE A 87 -1.78 -3.72 -20.78
C ILE A 87 -1.10 -2.57 -21.54
N GLU A 88 -1.76 -2.08 -22.58
CA GLU A 88 -1.24 -0.99 -23.40
C GLU A 88 -1.17 0.33 -22.61
N SER A 89 -0.16 1.16 -22.93
CA SER A 89 0.16 2.39 -22.19
C SER A 89 -0.97 3.41 -22.17
N ASN A 90 -1.84 3.44 -23.19
CA ASN A 90 -3.01 4.31 -23.24
C ASN A 90 -4.07 4.02 -22.16
N TYR A 91 -3.98 2.88 -21.47
CA TYR A 91 -4.82 2.53 -20.32
C TYR A 91 -4.14 2.79 -18.97
N LEU A 92 -2.90 3.26 -18.97
CA LEU A 92 -2.07 3.41 -17.78
C LEU A 92 -1.88 4.89 -17.41
N THR A 93 -1.90 5.19 -16.13
CA THR A 93 -1.61 6.53 -15.62
C THR A 93 -0.85 6.41 -14.32
N ILE A 94 0.35 6.99 -14.23
CA ILE A 94 1.04 7.15 -12.95
C ILE A 94 0.26 8.17 -12.13
N ILE A 95 -0.23 7.76 -10.96
CA ILE A 95 -1.05 8.63 -10.11
C ILE A 95 -0.35 9.06 -8.83
N ASP A 96 0.71 8.36 -8.43
CA ASP A 96 1.40 8.63 -7.17
C ASP A 96 2.83 8.05 -7.18
N ASN A 97 3.75 8.73 -6.50
CA ASN A 97 5.12 8.30 -6.25
C ASN A 97 5.39 8.40 -4.75
N ARG A 98 5.69 7.27 -4.12
CA ARG A 98 5.85 7.16 -2.66
C ARG A 98 7.24 6.73 -2.28
N ILE A 99 7.69 7.25 -1.14
CA ILE A 99 8.85 6.73 -0.42
C ILE A 99 8.30 5.75 0.60
N ASN A 100 8.80 4.51 0.58
CA ASN A 100 8.38 3.53 1.55
C ASN A 100 8.91 3.90 2.94
N ASN A 101 8.00 3.90 3.92
CA ASN A 101 8.33 4.08 5.32
C ASN A 101 7.56 3.04 6.15
N PRO A 102 8.17 1.88 6.42
CA PRO A 102 7.51 0.81 7.17
C PRO A 102 7.02 1.26 8.55
N PHE A 103 7.70 2.23 9.19
CA PHE A 103 7.27 2.75 10.49
C PHE A 103 6.02 3.63 10.39
N GLU A 104 5.83 4.39 9.31
CA GLU A 104 4.57 5.11 9.08
C GLU A 104 3.40 4.16 8.87
N THR A 105 3.60 3.13 8.05
CA THR A 105 2.58 2.12 7.79
C THR A 105 2.22 1.39 9.08
N ALA A 106 3.21 0.91 9.82
CA ALA A 106 3.00 0.28 11.12
C ALA A 106 2.26 1.20 12.10
N LEU A 107 2.53 2.50 12.10
CA LEU A 107 1.82 3.46 12.93
C LEU A 107 0.34 3.59 12.54
N LYS A 108 0.04 3.76 11.24
CA LYS A 108 -1.34 3.84 10.74
C LYS A 108 -2.13 2.58 11.08
N ASP A 109 -1.54 1.41 10.85
CA ASP A 109 -2.19 0.12 11.11
C ASP A 109 -2.47 -0.06 12.61
N ASN A 110 -1.50 0.26 13.47
CA ASN A 110 -1.70 0.20 14.90
C ASN A 110 -2.79 1.16 15.39
N ILE A 111 -2.87 2.37 14.84
CA ILE A 111 -3.97 3.30 15.16
C ILE A 111 -5.31 2.68 14.77
N LYS A 112 -5.43 2.17 13.54
CA LYS A 112 -6.67 1.57 13.04
C LYS A 112 -7.11 0.36 13.84
N ILE A 113 -6.18 -0.52 14.20
CA ILE A 113 -6.46 -1.71 15.02
C ILE A 113 -6.93 -1.27 16.41
N ASN A 114 -6.21 -0.38 17.07
CA ASN A 114 -6.55 0.07 18.43
C ASN A 114 -7.84 0.88 18.47
N ASP A 115 -8.20 1.60 17.41
CA ASP A 115 -9.50 2.27 17.28
C ASP A 115 -10.69 1.30 17.34
N VAL A 116 -10.47 0.04 16.99
CA VAL A 116 -11.50 -1.01 17.03
C VAL A 116 -11.44 -1.83 18.31
N ILE A 117 -10.24 -2.17 18.79
CA ILE A 117 -10.09 -3.18 19.86
C ILE A 117 -9.92 -2.58 21.26
N VAL A 118 -9.43 -1.34 21.39
CA VAL A 118 -9.15 -0.72 22.69
C VAL A 118 -10.26 0.27 23.03
N GLU A 119 -11.00 -0.04 24.09
CA GLU A 119 -12.09 0.79 24.57
C GLU A 119 -11.62 2.23 24.83
N GLY A 120 -12.34 3.20 24.26
CA GLY A 120 -12.04 4.62 24.39
C GLY A 120 -10.77 5.11 23.70
N PHE A 121 -10.05 4.27 22.93
CA PHE A 121 -8.89 4.71 22.16
C PHE A 121 -9.29 5.63 21.00
N ASN A 122 -10.41 5.34 20.34
CA ASN A 122 -10.97 6.17 19.28
C ASN A 122 -11.29 7.62 19.71
N ASN A 123 -11.60 7.82 21.00
CA ASN A 123 -11.88 9.13 21.59
C ASN A 123 -10.62 9.95 21.90
N LYS A 124 -9.44 9.33 21.87
CA LYS A 124 -8.17 10.02 22.11
C LYS A 124 -7.83 10.92 20.95
N ASN A 125 -7.26 12.10 21.24
CA ASN A 125 -6.65 12.90 20.19
C ASN A 125 -5.40 12.22 19.63
N PHE A 126 -4.92 12.68 18.47
CA PHE A 126 -3.80 12.03 17.79
C PHE A 126 -2.54 11.91 18.67
N LYS A 127 -2.20 12.95 19.43
CA LYS A 127 -1.03 12.92 20.33
C LYS A 127 -1.19 11.90 21.45
N GLU A 128 -2.37 11.79 22.05
CA GLU A 128 -2.69 10.77 23.06
C GLU A 128 -2.62 9.35 22.49
N LYS A 129 -3.08 9.14 21.25
CA LYS A 129 -2.92 7.88 20.54
C LYS A 129 -1.44 7.50 20.39
N LEU A 130 -0.60 8.46 20.00
CA LEU A 130 0.86 8.25 19.90
C LEU A 130 1.50 7.90 21.24
N VAL A 131 1.15 8.60 22.32
CA VAL A 131 1.68 8.32 23.67
C VAL A 131 1.28 6.92 24.13
N TYR A 132 0.03 6.52 23.89
CA TYR A 132 -0.43 5.18 24.18
C TYR A 132 0.39 4.14 23.41
N LEU A 133 0.49 4.26 22.09
CA LEU A 133 1.21 3.30 21.25
C LEU A 133 2.69 3.20 21.63
N LYS A 134 3.36 4.32 21.89
CA LYS A 134 4.73 4.33 22.41
C LYS A 134 4.86 3.45 23.65
N SER A 135 3.95 3.59 24.62
CA SER A 135 4.01 2.81 25.87
C SER A 135 3.91 1.30 25.64
N GLN A 136 3.14 0.87 24.63
CA GLN A 136 3.00 -0.53 24.27
C GLN A 136 4.27 -1.09 23.62
N PHE A 137 4.90 -0.30 22.74
CA PHE A 137 6.03 -0.76 21.93
C PHE A 137 7.41 -0.46 22.50
N GLN A 138 7.54 0.37 23.54
CA GLN A 138 8.83 0.82 24.06
C GLN A 138 9.82 -0.32 24.38
N LYS A 139 9.32 -1.44 24.91
CA LYS A 139 10.15 -2.61 25.25
C LYS A 139 10.32 -3.61 24.10
N GLN A 140 9.31 -3.72 23.24
CA GLN A 140 9.24 -4.75 22.20
C GLN A 140 9.91 -4.31 20.89
N ASN A 141 9.81 -3.01 20.56
CA ASN A 141 10.36 -2.44 19.35
C ASN A 141 10.90 -1.01 19.61
N PRO A 142 12.14 -0.90 20.13
CA PRO A 142 12.73 0.40 20.47
C PRO A 142 12.80 1.36 19.27
N LYS A 143 13.14 0.85 18.07
CA LYS A 143 13.23 1.68 16.85
C LYS A 143 11.89 2.30 16.47
N PHE A 144 10.81 1.52 16.55
CA PHE A 144 9.46 2.04 16.28
C PHE A 144 9.01 3.03 17.37
N SER A 145 9.33 2.76 18.64
CA SER A 145 9.10 3.71 19.73
C SER A 145 9.85 5.03 19.53
N ASP A 146 11.10 5.00 19.05
CA ASP A 146 11.87 6.20 18.74
C ASP A 146 11.28 6.99 17.58
N PHE A 147 10.77 6.30 16.56
CA PHE A 147 10.01 6.92 15.49
C PHE A 147 8.75 7.63 16.02
N ILE A 148 7.97 6.99 16.89
CA ILE A 148 6.79 7.61 17.53
C ILE A 148 7.20 8.83 18.38
N ASN A 149 8.31 8.74 19.13
CA ASN A 149 8.85 9.86 19.90
C ASN A 149 9.16 11.08 19.03
N LYS A 150 9.75 10.85 17.86
CA LYS A 150 10.01 11.91 16.87
C LYS A 150 8.70 12.54 16.41
N LYS A 151 7.71 11.73 16.04
CA LYS A 151 6.37 12.23 15.65
C LYS A 151 5.70 13.07 16.73
N ILE A 152 5.76 12.65 17.99
CA ILE A 152 5.23 13.42 19.12
C ILE A 152 5.95 14.77 19.26
N SER A 153 7.27 14.79 19.03
CA SER A 153 8.08 16.01 19.10
C SER A 153 7.76 16.97 17.97
N ASP A 154 7.53 16.45 16.76
CA ASP A 154 7.18 17.25 15.58
C ASP A 154 5.81 17.91 15.72
N LEU A 155 4.86 17.32 16.47
CA LEU A 155 3.55 17.92 16.77
C LEU A 155 3.60 19.10 17.76
N LYS A 156 4.75 19.36 18.41
CA LYS A 156 4.90 20.48 19.36
C LYS A 156 5.37 21.77 18.68
N LYS A 157 5.77 21.69 17.41
CA LYS A 157 6.19 22.82 16.58
C LYS A 157 4.99 23.32 15.79
#